data_AF-A0A850MIQ0-F1
#
_entry.id   AF-A0A850MIQ0-F1
#
_cell.length_a   1.000
_cell.length_b   1.000
_cell.length_c   1.000
_cell.angle_alpha   90.00
_cell.angle_beta   90.00
_cell.angle_gamma   90.00
#
_symmetry.space_group_name_H-M   'P 1'
#
loop_
_entity.id
_entity.type
_entity.pdbx_description
1 polymer ?
#
loop_
_entity_poly.entity_id
_entity_poly.type
_entity_poly.pdbx_seq_one_letter_code
_entity_poly.pdbx_strand_id
1 'polypeptide(L)'
;MSNSDFSRINEAIDLLIDIKNIFRKNTPTFTMNEKYSQRVKDILIKLNKTLAVLNENFGIKSRIEQDKKSDFKENIKNLFLIVNSPKNRKKLIDLGFNPAQILSTGGPIHVSDIKSLNPNISEPALRNIQNKIQKFWKVLKSKLNQGNFNKLILLLEESNIADKILFNRKDEFEKKLSLSIQGVTISSFDRIDNDFLSLINS
;
A
#
# COMPACT_ATOMS: atom_id res chain seq x y z
N MET A 1 8.87 4.41 -35.01
CA MET A 1 10.12 4.70 -34.27
C MET A 1 10.55 6.11 -34.57
N SER A 2 10.69 6.91 -33.54
CA SER A 2 11.20 8.27 -33.62
C SER A 2 12.74 8.30 -33.57
N ASN A 3 13.35 9.40 -34.01
CA ASN A 3 14.81 9.59 -33.89
C ASN A 3 15.28 9.55 -32.43
N SER A 4 14.43 9.94 -31.48
CA SER A 4 14.73 9.85 -30.06
C SER A 4 14.70 8.41 -29.54
N ASP A 5 13.86 7.52 -30.10
CA ASP A 5 13.88 6.09 -29.78
C ASP A 5 15.21 5.45 -30.19
N PHE A 6 15.69 5.73 -31.42
CA PHE A 6 17.00 5.25 -31.88
C PHE A 6 18.14 5.74 -30.97
N SER A 7 18.13 7.02 -30.59
CA SER A 7 19.13 7.57 -29.68
C SER A 7 19.13 6.86 -28.32
N ARG A 8 17.95 6.51 -27.80
CA ARG A 8 17.81 5.81 -26.51
C ARG A 8 18.25 4.36 -26.58
N ILE A 9 18.00 3.68 -27.70
CA ILE A 9 18.51 2.31 -27.91
C ILE A 9 20.03 2.31 -27.94
N ASN A 10 20.65 3.25 -28.66
CA ASN A 10 22.10 3.39 -28.68
C ASN A 10 22.66 3.72 -27.28
N GLU A 11 22.01 4.62 -26.54
CA GLU A 11 22.39 4.91 -25.15
C GLU A 11 22.33 3.65 -24.27
N ALA A 12 21.28 2.83 -24.39
CA ALA A 12 21.17 1.59 -23.62
C ALA A 12 22.29 0.59 -23.97
N ILE A 13 22.66 0.49 -25.25
CA ILE A 13 23.77 -0.35 -25.72
C ILE A 13 25.10 0.15 -25.15
N ASP A 14 25.36 1.45 -25.20
CA ASP A 14 26.58 2.05 -24.66
C ASP A 14 26.74 1.80 -23.16
N LEU A 15 25.64 1.92 -22.40
CA LEU A 15 25.63 1.61 -20.96
C LEU A 15 25.97 0.13 -20.67
N LEU A 16 25.48 -0.80 -21.49
CA LEU A 16 25.82 -2.22 -21.36
C LEU A 16 27.29 -2.51 -21.72
N ILE A 17 27.81 -1.83 -22.74
CA ILE A 17 29.23 -1.90 -23.11
C ILE A 17 30.10 -1.40 -21.95
N ASP A 18 29.70 -0.33 -21.27
CA ASP A 18 30.40 0.19 -20.09
C ASP A 18 30.45 -0.82 -18.94
N ILE A 19 29.34 -1.49 -18.64
CA ILE A 19 29.30 -2.57 -17.63
C ILE A 19 30.27 -3.70 -18.04
N LYS A 20 30.21 -4.14 -19.29
CA LYS A 20 31.10 -5.19 -19.82
C LYS A 20 32.58 -4.79 -19.67
N ASN A 21 32.92 -3.53 -19.93
CA ASN A 21 34.26 -3.01 -19.77
C ASN A 21 34.71 -3.03 -18.30
N ILE A 22 33.82 -2.71 -17.35
CA ILE A 22 34.10 -2.84 -15.92
C ILE A 22 34.36 -4.31 -15.56
N PHE A 23 33.55 -5.24 -16.05
CA PHE A 23 33.74 -6.67 -15.76
C PHE A 23 35.05 -7.20 -16.33
N ARG A 24 35.39 -6.83 -17.56
CA ARG A 24 36.67 -7.19 -18.19
C ARG A 24 37.88 -6.65 -17.42
N LYS A 25 37.77 -5.51 -16.75
CA LYS A 25 38.86 -4.98 -15.91
C LYS A 25 39.06 -5.74 -14.61
N ASN A 26 38.05 -6.53 -14.20
CA ASN A 26 38.08 -7.30 -12.96
C ASN A 26 38.18 -8.82 -13.22
N THR A 27 38.37 -9.25 -14.47
CA THR A 27 38.66 -10.67 -14.76
C THR A 27 40.07 -11.06 -14.29
N PRO A 28 40.27 -12.31 -13.83
CA PRO A 28 39.30 -13.41 -13.78
C PRO A 28 38.48 -13.47 -12.48
N THR A 29 38.83 -12.71 -11.45
CA THR A 29 38.25 -12.85 -10.10
C THR A 29 36.88 -12.20 -9.96
N PHE A 30 36.52 -11.28 -10.86
CA PHE A 30 35.32 -10.43 -10.84
C PHE A 30 35.11 -9.69 -9.52
N THR A 31 36.16 -9.56 -8.71
CA THR A 31 36.13 -8.87 -7.42
C THR A 31 35.98 -7.37 -7.67
N MET A 32 34.81 -6.82 -7.38
CA MET A 32 34.56 -5.39 -7.49
C MET A 32 34.80 -4.71 -6.15
N ASN A 33 35.66 -3.69 -6.16
CA ASN A 33 35.72 -2.75 -5.03
C ASN A 33 34.44 -1.90 -4.98
N GLU A 34 34.24 -1.22 -3.86
CA GLU A 34 33.04 -0.39 -3.61
C GLU A 34 32.80 0.65 -4.72
N LYS A 35 33.88 1.26 -5.23
CA LYS A 35 33.82 2.23 -6.33
C LYS A 35 33.28 1.63 -7.63
N TYR A 36 33.73 0.44 -8.02
CA TYR A 36 33.23 -0.25 -9.21
C TYR A 36 31.79 -0.72 -9.01
N SER A 37 31.47 -1.24 -7.83
CA SER A 37 30.12 -1.66 -7.46
C SER A 37 29.12 -0.50 -7.54
N GLN A 38 29.48 0.67 -7.00
CA GLN A 38 28.64 1.86 -7.07
C GLN A 38 28.46 2.33 -8.53
N ARG A 39 29.55 2.34 -9.31
CA ARG A 39 29.48 2.72 -10.73
C ARG A 39 28.57 1.79 -11.54
N VAL A 40 28.63 0.48 -11.29
CA VAL A 40 27.74 -0.48 -11.96
C VAL A 40 26.28 -0.23 -11.56
N LYS A 41 26.00 0.02 -10.27
CA LYS A 41 24.65 0.38 -9.80
C LYS A 41 24.12 1.62 -10.50
N ASP A 42 24.92 2.68 -10.61
CA ASP A 42 24.51 3.93 -11.26
C ASP A 42 24.19 3.71 -12.75
N ILE A 43 25.00 2.90 -13.44
CA ILE A 43 24.76 2.54 -14.84
C ILE A 43 23.47 1.72 -14.98
N LEU A 44 23.22 0.75 -14.10
CA LEU A 44 22.00 -0.07 -14.12
C LEU A 44 20.73 0.77 -13.85
N ILE A 45 20.79 1.73 -12.91
CA ILE A 45 19.69 2.65 -12.64
C ILE A 45 19.40 3.49 -13.89
N LYS A 46 20.43 4.00 -14.55
CA LYS A 46 20.28 4.78 -15.78
C LYS A 46 19.69 3.94 -16.91
N LEU A 47 20.20 2.72 -17.10
CA LEU A 47 19.71 1.76 -18.09
C LEU A 47 18.22 1.46 -17.89
N ASN A 48 17.80 1.20 -16.65
CA ASN A 48 16.38 0.97 -16.33
C ASN A 48 15.49 2.16 -16.71
N LYS A 49 15.94 3.40 -16.45
CA LYS A 49 15.18 4.61 -16.85
C LYS A 49 15.08 4.74 -18.37
N THR A 50 16.17 4.49 -19.10
CA THR A 50 16.17 4.54 -20.57
C THR A 50 15.24 3.47 -21.16
N LEU A 51 15.28 2.24 -20.62
CA LEU A 51 14.42 1.14 -21.06
C LEU A 51 12.94 1.38 -20.71
N ALA A 52 12.63 2.00 -19.57
CA ALA A 52 11.24 2.31 -19.19
C ALA A 52 10.57 3.23 -20.23
N VAL A 53 11.26 4.29 -20.66
CA VAL A 53 10.73 5.20 -21.69
C VAL A 53 10.57 4.49 -23.04
N LEU A 54 11.53 3.64 -23.42
CA LEU A 54 11.40 2.85 -24.64
C LEU A 54 10.19 1.91 -24.55
N ASN A 55 10.03 1.20 -23.44
CA ASN A 55 8.90 0.30 -23.22
C ASN A 55 7.55 1.02 -23.36
N GLU A 56 7.41 2.23 -22.80
CA GLU A 56 6.22 3.07 -22.97
C GLU A 56 5.99 3.42 -24.44
N ASN A 57 7.01 3.89 -25.16
CA ASN A 57 6.90 4.31 -26.56
C ASN A 57 6.50 3.18 -27.50
N PHE A 58 6.89 1.93 -27.19
CA PHE A 58 6.52 0.74 -27.97
C PHE A 58 5.26 0.03 -27.45
N GLY A 59 4.59 0.58 -26.43
CA GLY A 59 3.43 -0.06 -25.82
C GLY A 59 3.76 -1.40 -25.13
N ILE A 60 5.04 -1.65 -24.84
CA ILE A 60 5.50 -2.80 -24.07
C ILE A 60 5.19 -2.52 -22.61
N LYS A 61 3.99 -2.90 -22.18
CA LYS A 61 3.70 -3.00 -20.75
C LYS A 61 4.59 -4.11 -20.19
N SER A 62 5.40 -3.81 -19.18
CA SER A 62 6.30 -4.82 -18.62
C SER A 62 5.45 -6.04 -18.19
N ARG A 63 5.79 -7.26 -18.67
CA ARG A 63 5.12 -8.49 -18.20
C ARG A 63 5.19 -8.60 -16.67
N ILE A 64 6.29 -8.10 -16.09
CA ILE A 64 6.51 -7.99 -14.64
C ILE A 64 5.40 -7.18 -13.96
N GLU A 65 4.89 -6.09 -14.55
CA GLU A 65 3.78 -5.33 -13.96
C GLU A 65 2.42 -5.99 -14.14
N GLN A 66 2.22 -6.73 -15.24
CA GLN A 66 0.95 -7.43 -15.49
C GLN A 66 0.80 -8.65 -14.57
N ASP A 67 1.87 -9.45 -14.44
CA ASP A 67 1.89 -10.63 -13.57
C ASP A 67 1.75 -10.20 -12.09
N LYS A 68 2.51 -9.18 -11.65
CA LYS A 68 2.40 -8.62 -10.29
C LYS A 68 1.03 -8.03 -9.97
N LYS A 69 0.35 -7.39 -10.93
CA LYS A 69 -1.02 -6.88 -10.72
C LYS A 69 -2.05 -7.99 -10.60
N SER A 70 -1.84 -9.12 -11.29
CA SER A 70 -2.72 -10.29 -11.16
C SER A 70 -2.55 -10.96 -9.80
N ASP A 71 -1.29 -11.12 -9.35
CA ASP A 71 -0.96 -11.66 -8.03
C ASP A 71 -1.46 -10.75 -6.91
N PHE A 72 -1.32 -9.42 -7.06
CA PHE A 72 -1.84 -8.45 -6.10
C PHE A 72 -3.35 -8.60 -5.90
N LYS A 73 -4.13 -8.64 -6.99
CA LYS A 73 -5.60 -8.75 -6.91
C LYS A 73 -6.05 -10.05 -6.25
N GLU A 74 -5.40 -11.17 -6.54
CA GLU A 74 -5.76 -12.45 -5.93
C GLU A 74 -5.39 -12.45 -4.43
N ASN A 75 -4.24 -11.91 -4.06
CA ASN A 75 -3.79 -11.81 -2.66
C ASN A 75 -4.72 -10.95 -1.78
N ILE A 76 -5.36 -9.92 -2.35
CA ILE A 76 -6.23 -9.01 -1.59
C ILE A 76 -7.72 -9.38 -1.62
N LYS A 77 -8.12 -10.40 -2.39
CA LYS A 77 -9.53 -10.70 -2.72
C LYS A 77 -10.41 -11.06 -1.51
N ASN A 78 -9.84 -11.70 -0.50
CA ASN A 78 -10.60 -12.15 0.68
C ASN A 78 -10.28 -11.32 1.93
N LEU A 79 -9.62 -10.16 1.77
CA LEU A 79 -9.33 -9.24 2.86
C LEU A 79 -10.48 -8.26 3.06
N PHE A 80 -10.76 -7.94 4.32
CA PHE A 80 -11.56 -6.78 4.68
C PHE A 80 -10.70 -5.76 5.43
N LEU A 81 -10.67 -4.53 4.94
CA LEU A 81 -9.89 -3.43 5.50
C LEU A 81 -10.78 -2.43 6.22
N ILE A 82 -10.38 -2.07 7.43
CA ILE A 82 -10.93 -0.95 8.18
C ILE A 82 -9.85 0.13 8.24
N VAL A 83 -10.22 1.33 7.81
CA VAL A 83 -9.38 2.53 7.90
C VAL A 83 -10.11 3.60 8.69
N ASN A 84 -9.38 4.55 9.25
CA ASN A 84 -10.03 5.62 10.00
C ASN A 84 -10.69 6.68 9.09
N SER A 85 -10.06 7.04 7.97
CA SER A 85 -10.53 8.18 7.15
C SER A 85 -11.16 7.77 5.81
N PRO A 86 -12.21 8.49 5.34
CA PRO A 86 -12.74 8.30 3.98
C PRO A 86 -11.71 8.61 2.88
N LYS A 87 -10.76 9.51 3.13
CA LYS A 87 -9.65 9.81 2.23
C LYS A 87 -8.78 8.58 1.99
N ASN A 88 -8.40 7.88 3.06
CA ASN A 88 -7.59 6.66 2.97
C ASN A 88 -8.36 5.53 2.30
N ARG A 89 -9.67 5.42 2.55
CA ARG A 89 -10.55 4.51 1.81
C ARG A 89 -10.51 4.79 0.30
N LYS A 90 -10.57 6.06 -0.12
CA LYS A 90 -10.50 6.42 -1.54
C LYS A 90 -9.15 6.01 -2.15
N LYS A 91 -8.04 6.31 -1.47
CA LYS A 91 -6.69 5.92 -1.92
C LYS A 91 -6.58 4.41 -2.15
N LEU A 92 -7.09 3.58 -1.24
CA LEU A 92 -7.08 2.13 -1.40
C LEU A 92 -7.91 1.66 -2.61
N ILE A 93 -9.07 2.28 -2.86
CA ILE A 93 -9.87 1.99 -4.05
C ILE A 93 -9.10 2.36 -5.33
N ASP A 94 -8.41 3.51 -5.32
CA ASP A 94 -7.58 3.96 -6.45
C ASP A 94 -6.40 2.99 -6.71
N LEU A 95 -5.94 2.26 -5.68
CA LEU A 95 -4.95 1.19 -5.77
C LEU A 95 -5.52 -0.15 -6.27
N GLY A 96 -6.84 -0.25 -6.46
CA GLY A 96 -7.49 -1.42 -7.03
C GLY A 96 -8.23 -2.33 -6.04
N PHE A 97 -8.36 -1.93 -4.78
CA PHE A 97 -9.22 -2.63 -3.83
C PHE A 97 -10.70 -2.52 -4.21
N ASN A 98 -11.47 -3.57 -3.96
CA ASN A 98 -12.92 -3.51 -4.13
C ASN A 98 -13.52 -2.62 -3.03
N PRO A 99 -14.34 -1.60 -3.36
CA PRO A 99 -15.01 -0.75 -2.36
C PRO A 99 -15.86 -1.51 -1.33
N ALA A 100 -16.30 -2.74 -1.64
CA ALA A 100 -17.00 -3.63 -0.74
C ALA A 100 -16.09 -4.12 0.42
N GLN A 101 -14.81 -4.35 0.13
CA GLN A 101 -13.79 -4.82 1.08
C GLN A 101 -13.33 -3.76 2.08
N ILE A 102 -13.64 -2.48 1.85
CA ILE A 102 -13.11 -1.38 2.67
C ILE A 102 -14.24 -0.66 3.39
N LEU A 103 -14.04 -0.40 4.68
CA LEU A 103 -14.89 0.46 5.48
C LEU A 103 -14.05 1.52 6.20
N SER A 104 -14.50 2.77 6.12
CA SER A 104 -13.92 3.86 6.92
C SER A 104 -14.75 4.09 8.19
N THR A 105 -14.11 4.24 9.34
CA THR A 105 -14.82 4.62 10.57
C THR A 105 -15.31 6.07 10.53
N GLY A 106 -14.53 6.96 9.91
CA GLY A 106 -14.82 8.39 9.82
C GLY A 106 -14.69 9.12 11.15
N GLY A 107 -14.02 8.52 12.15
CA GLY A 107 -13.91 9.03 13.51
C GLY A 107 -13.90 7.93 14.56
N PRO A 108 -14.07 8.29 15.84
CA PRO A 108 -14.04 7.34 16.95
C PRO A 108 -15.17 6.32 16.86
N ILE A 109 -14.87 5.08 17.27
CA ILE A 109 -15.83 3.96 17.24
C ILE A 109 -16.41 3.63 18.63
N HIS A 110 -15.95 4.33 19.66
CA HIS A 110 -16.44 4.21 21.03
C HIS A 110 -16.72 5.59 21.63
N VAL A 111 -17.73 5.65 22.51
CA VAL A 111 -18.19 6.92 23.09
C VAL A 111 -17.14 7.55 24.00
N SER A 112 -16.36 6.74 24.71
CA SER A 112 -15.30 7.25 25.60
C SER A 112 -14.21 8.00 24.84
N ASP A 113 -13.92 7.62 23.59
CA ASP A 113 -12.92 8.29 22.76
C ASP A 113 -13.38 9.71 22.37
N ILE A 114 -14.69 9.92 22.25
CA ILE A 114 -15.25 11.24 22.00
C ILE A 114 -15.03 12.14 23.22
N LYS A 115 -15.31 11.62 24.41
CA LYS A 115 -15.18 12.37 25.67
C LYS A 115 -13.71 12.65 26.02
N SER A 116 -12.77 11.79 25.65
CA SER A 116 -11.34 12.06 25.82
C SER A 116 -10.85 13.15 24.88
N LEU A 117 -11.37 13.21 23.64
CA LEU A 117 -11.02 14.23 22.65
C LEU A 117 -11.72 15.57 22.93
N ASN A 118 -12.94 15.55 23.45
CA ASN A 118 -13.71 16.74 23.81
C ASN A 118 -14.58 16.50 25.06
N PRO A 119 -14.05 16.77 26.26
CA PRO A 119 -14.77 16.56 27.52
C PRO A 119 -16.05 17.41 27.66
N ASN A 120 -16.09 18.59 27.02
CA ASN A 120 -17.19 19.56 27.12
C ASN A 120 -18.20 19.43 25.96
N ILE A 121 -18.22 18.28 25.27
CA ILE A 121 -19.16 18.05 24.17
C ILE A 121 -20.61 18.12 24.65
N SER A 122 -21.47 18.79 23.87
CA SER A 122 -22.89 18.89 24.20
C SER A 122 -23.63 17.56 24.03
N GLU A 123 -24.67 17.34 24.83
CA GLU A 123 -25.51 16.13 24.75
C GLU A 123 -26.11 15.88 23.34
N PRO A 124 -26.65 16.89 22.63
CA PRO A 124 -27.14 16.68 21.26
C PRO A 124 -26.05 16.23 20.30
N ALA A 125 -24.84 16.80 20.41
CA ALA A 125 -23.70 16.40 19.59
C ALA A 125 -23.24 14.97 19.94
N LEU A 126 -23.20 14.62 21.22
CA LEU A 126 -22.85 13.28 21.69
C LEU A 126 -23.81 12.22 21.14
N ARG A 127 -25.13 12.46 21.18
CA ARG A 127 -26.16 11.57 20.61
C ARG A 127 -25.96 11.36 19.12
N ASN A 128 -25.67 12.43 18.37
CA ASN A 128 -25.41 12.32 16.93
C ASN A 128 -24.20 11.42 16.62
N ILE A 129 -23.14 11.50 17.42
CA ILE A 129 -21.96 10.65 17.24
C ILE A 129 -22.26 9.21 17.67
N GLN A 130 -22.99 8.99 18.76
CA GLN A 130 -23.47 7.66 19.17
C GLN A 130 -24.24 6.96 18.04
N ASN A 131 -25.15 7.68 17.39
CA ASN A 131 -25.89 7.16 16.22
C ASN A 131 -24.96 6.79 15.06
N LYS A 132 -23.93 7.59 14.79
CA LYS A 132 -22.91 7.27 13.77
C LYS A 132 -22.12 6.01 14.13
N ILE A 133 -21.73 5.85 15.39
CA ILE A 133 -21.04 4.66 15.89
C ILE A 133 -21.93 3.41 15.71
N GLN A 134 -23.20 3.48 16.12
CA GLN A 134 -24.13 2.37 15.94
C GLN A 134 -24.31 2.01 14.46
N LYS A 135 -24.45 3.01 13.59
CA LYS A 135 -24.55 2.81 12.14
C LYS A 135 -23.29 2.15 11.57
N PHE A 136 -22.11 2.59 12.00
CA PHE A 136 -20.84 1.96 11.62
C PHE A 136 -20.83 0.47 11.95
N TRP A 137 -21.15 0.09 13.19
CA TRP A 137 -21.18 -1.31 13.61
C TRP A 137 -22.19 -2.14 12.83
N LYS A 138 -23.38 -1.58 12.55
CA LYS A 138 -24.41 -2.26 11.74
C LYS A 138 -23.92 -2.49 10.31
N VAL A 139 -23.29 -1.48 9.69
CA VAL A 139 -22.74 -1.58 8.34
C VAL A 139 -21.59 -2.58 8.28
N LEU A 140 -20.69 -2.56 9.27
CA LEU A 140 -19.58 -3.50 9.36
C LEU A 140 -20.07 -4.94 9.42
N LYS A 141 -21.00 -5.25 10.34
CA LYS A 141 -21.58 -6.59 10.45
C LYS A 141 -22.28 -7.02 9.16
N SER A 142 -23.07 -6.13 8.56
CA SER A 142 -23.75 -6.42 7.29
C SER A 142 -22.75 -6.76 6.18
N LYS A 143 -21.66 -6.00 6.06
CA LYS A 143 -20.63 -6.24 5.05
C LYS A 143 -19.90 -7.56 5.28
N LEU A 144 -19.50 -7.85 6.52
CA LEU A 144 -18.82 -9.09 6.87
C LEU A 144 -19.70 -10.32 6.61
N ASN A 145 -21.01 -10.23 6.84
CA ASN A 145 -21.94 -11.33 6.56
C ASN A 145 -22.21 -11.55 5.06
N GLN A 146 -22.06 -10.51 4.24
CA GLN A 146 -22.33 -10.57 2.80
C GLN A 146 -21.11 -10.99 1.97
N GLY A 147 -19.91 -10.76 2.49
CA GLY A 147 -18.66 -11.08 1.80
C GLY A 147 -18.00 -12.34 2.34
N ASN A 148 -17.19 -12.97 1.50
CA ASN A 148 -16.34 -14.08 1.92
C ASN A 148 -14.95 -13.54 2.30
N PHE A 149 -14.83 -13.02 3.53
CA PHE A 149 -13.57 -12.48 4.04
C PHE A 149 -12.94 -13.45 5.02
N ASN A 150 -11.65 -13.77 4.82
CA ASN A 150 -10.90 -14.66 5.71
C ASN A 150 -10.01 -13.90 6.71
N LYS A 151 -9.73 -12.62 6.45
CA LYS A 151 -8.94 -11.76 7.34
C LYS A 151 -9.57 -10.37 7.43
N LEU A 152 -9.61 -9.85 8.65
CA LEU A 152 -10.04 -8.49 8.96
C LEU A 152 -8.84 -7.69 9.48
N ILE A 153 -8.55 -6.57 8.81
CA ILE A 153 -7.34 -5.78 9.05
C ILE A 153 -7.72 -4.34 9.41
N LEU A 154 -7.22 -3.86 10.55
CA LEU A 154 -7.11 -2.43 10.84
C LEU A 154 -5.84 -1.92 10.15
N LEU A 155 -6.00 -1.10 9.12
CA LEU A 155 -4.88 -0.50 8.40
C LEU A 155 -4.63 0.92 8.91
N LEU A 156 -3.42 1.17 9.40
CA LEU A 156 -3.05 2.30 10.24
C LEU A 156 -1.83 3.02 9.68
N GLU A 157 -1.74 4.33 9.85
CA GLU A 157 -0.56 5.14 9.52
C GLU A 157 0.24 5.47 10.79
N GLU A 158 1.54 5.19 10.83
CA GLU A 158 2.39 5.27 12.05
C GLU A 158 2.30 6.61 12.81
N SER A 159 2.20 7.70 12.05
CA SER A 159 2.20 9.08 12.56
C SER A 159 0.80 9.64 12.84
N ASN A 160 -0.27 8.85 12.65
CA ASN A 160 -1.64 9.31 12.79
C ASN A 160 -2.24 8.98 14.17
N ILE A 161 -2.54 10.03 14.95
CA ILE A 161 -3.12 9.89 16.31
C ILE A 161 -4.47 9.17 16.28
N ALA A 162 -5.31 9.45 15.28
CA ALA A 162 -6.63 8.87 15.20
C ALA A 162 -6.57 7.38 14.81
N ASP A 163 -5.55 6.96 14.05
CA ASP A 163 -5.28 5.54 13.79
C ASP A 163 -4.78 4.83 15.06
N LYS A 164 -3.96 5.49 15.89
CA LYS A 164 -3.57 4.94 17.21
C LYS A 164 -4.78 4.73 18.12
N ILE A 165 -5.71 5.68 18.16
CA ILE A 165 -6.96 5.55 18.91
C ILE A 165 -7.78 4.38 18.38
N LEU A 166 -7.88 4.23 17.06
CA LEU A 166 -8.59 3.12 16.44
C LEU A 166 -7.95 1.76 16.78
N PHE A 167 -6.62 1.68 16.78
CA PHE A 167 -5.90 0.46 17.12
C PHE A 167 -6.10 0.06 18.59
N ASN A 168 -6.12 1.02 19.51
CA ASN A 168 -6.42 0.76 20.93
C ASN A 168 -7.83 0.17 21.15
N ARG A 169 -8.70 0.25 20.14
CA ARG A 169 -10.05 -0.35 20.14
C ARG A 169 -10.10 -1.70 19.44
N LYS A 170 -8.97 -2.28 19.05
CA LYS A 170 -8.89 -3.62 18.43
C LYS A 170 -9.69 -4.65 19.24
N ASP A 171 -9.48 -4.74 20.55
CA ASP A 171 -10.18 -5.68 21.43
C ASP A 171 -11.70 -5.52 21.40
N GLU A 172 -12.18 -4.28 21.21
CA GLU A 172 -13.61 -4.01 21.09
C GLU A 172 -14.19 -4.59 19.80
N PHE A 173 -13.46 -4.47 18.69
CA PHE A 173 -13.85 -5.14 17.46
C PHE A 173 -13.85 -6.65 17.63
N GLU A 174 -12.78 -7.24 18.18
CA GLU A 174 -12.67 -8.69 18.35
C GLU A 174 -13.81 -9.22 19.24
N LYS A 175 -14.13 -8.51 20.32
CA LYS A 175 -15.27 -8.83 21.19
C LYS A 175 -16.62 -8.72 20.48
N LYS A 176 -16.87 -7.67 19.71
CA LYS A 176 -18.17 -7.43 19.05
C LYS A 176 -18.43 -8.30 17.84
N LEU A 177 -17.37 -8.77 17.19
CA LEU A 177 -17.41 -9.57 15.97
C LEU A 177 -17.12 -11.04 16.22
N SER A 178 -16.51 -11.40 17.36
CA SER A 178 -16.04 -12.75 17.65
C SER A 178 -15.06 -13.26 16.58
N LEU A 179 -14.22 -12.36 16.07
CA LEU A 179 -13.22 -12.61 15.04
C LEU A 179 -11.88 -12.00 15.47
N SER A 180 -10.77 -12.64 15.12
CA SER A 180 -9.44 -12.05 15.32
C SER A 180 -9.19 -10.95 14.31
N ILE A 181 -8.52 -9.89 14.74
CA ILE A 181 -8.26 -8.70 13.93
C ILE A 181 -6.78 -8.38 13.95
N GLN A 182 -6.21 -8.22 12.76
CA GLN A 182 -4.82 -7.84 12.59
C GLN A 182 -4.71 -6.31 12.53
N GLY A 183 -3.79 -5.72 13.29
CA GLY A 183 -3.37 -4.35 13.07
C GLY A 183 -2.16 -4.35 12.15
N VAL A 184 -2.26 -3.67 11.02
CA VAL A 184 -1.15 -3.46 10.10
C VAL A 184 -0.87 -1.97 10.05
N THR A 185 0.38 -1.61 10.32
CA THR A 185 0.82 -0.21 10.29
C THR A 185 1.70 0.03 9.08
N ILE A 186 1.43 1.13 8.37
CA ILE A 186 2.19 1.58 7.20
C ILE A 186 2.76 2.98 7.46
N SER A 187 3.84 3.30 6.75
CA SER A 187 4.49 4.61 6.85
C SER A 187 3.62 5.73 6.27
N SER A 188 2.97 5.49 5.13
CA SER A 188 1.99 6.41 4.57
C SER A 188 1.02 5.80 3.56
N PHE A 189 -0.24 6.25 3.61
CA PHE A 189 -1.23 5.95 2.57
C PHE A 189 -0.90 6.59 1.20
N ASP A 190 -0.05 7.61 1.14
CA ASP A 190 0.38 8.23 -0.12
C ASP A 190 1.49 7.42 -0.84
N ARG A 191 2.11 6.46 -0.16
CA ARG A 191 3.21 5.64 -0.68
C ARG A 191 2.99 4.15 -0.41
N ILE A 192 1.74 3.68 -0.49
CA ILE A 192 1.46 2.24 -0.42
C ILE A 192 2.04 1.59 -1.68
N ASP A 193 3.17 0.93 -1.53
CA ASP A 193 3.85 0.13 -2.54
C ASP A 193 3.68 -1.38 -2.24
N ASN A 194 4.44 -2.23 -2.95
CA ASN A 194 4.35 -3.68 -2.82
C ASN A 194 4.71 -4.19 -1.40
N ASP A 195 5.33 -3.37 -0.55
CA ASP A 195 5.65 -3.73 0.84
C ASP A 195 4.37 -3.90 1.69
N PHE A 196 3.25 -3.31 1.27
CA PHE A 196 1.98 -3.57 1.92
C PHE A 196 1.48 -5.02 1.73
N LEU A 197 1.79 -5.67 0.59
CA LEU A 197 1.45 -7.09 0.42
C LEU A 197 2.29 -7.99 1.34
N SER A 198 3.56 -7.67 1.57
CA SER A 198 4.41 -8.45 2.47
C SER A 198 3.91 -8.34 3.91
N LEU A 199 3.38 -7.18 4.32
CA LEU A 199 2.80 -6.93 5.64
C LEU A 199 1.46 -7.65 5.89
N ILE A 200 0.71 -7.99 4.84
CA ILE A 200 -0.58 -8.70 4.99
C ILE A 200 -0.44 -10.23 4.87
N ASN A 201 0.59 -10.67 4.16
CA ASN A 201 0.88 -12.09 3.96
C ASN A 201 1.78 -12.70 5.05
N SER A 202 2.41 -11.87 5.90
CA SER A 202 3.06 -12.26 7.15
C SER A 202 2.05 -12.55 8.28
#